data_AF-R6XJA7-F1
#
_entry.id   AF-R6XJA7-F1
#
_cell.length_a   1.000
_cell.length_b   1.000
_cell.length_c   1.000
_cell.angle_alpha   90.00
_cell.angle_beta   90.00
_cell.angle_gamma   90.00
#
_symmetry.space_group_name_H-M   'P 1'
#
loop_
_entity.id
_entity.type
_entity.pdbx_description
1 polymer ?
#
loop_
_entity_poly.entity_id
_entity_poly.type
_entity_poly.pdbx_seq_one_letter_code
_entity_poly.pdbx_strand_id
1 'polypeptide(L)'
;MKLKLITKLILVVPLLLGGTACQKQTVSEVHDTVVIKTTLAAKTPATLVGGGTDQITISATSDWSLEGEDWFTIEPASGTKGVSESTITTQPNTTGADRIGTIRLNAGSYTSTYTFTQAGK
;
A
#
# COMPACT_ATOMS: atom_id res chain seq x y z
N MET A 1 -15.80 -32.06 -26.80
CA MET A 1 -16.28 -30.66 -26.75
C MET A 1 -17.76 -30.64 -27.17
N LYS A 2 -18.72 -30.27 -26.31
CA LYS A 2 -20.15 -30.27 -26.66
C LYS A 2 -20.71 -28.85 -26.66
N LEU A 3 -20.88 -28.30 -27.86
CA LEU A 3 -21.65 -27.08 -28.11
C LEU A 3 -23.15 -27.44 -28.07
N LYS A 4 -23.96 -26.67 -27.33
CA LYS A 4 -25.43 -26.78 -27.32
C LYS A 4 -26.06 -25.46 -27.75
N LEU A 5 -27.01 -25.52 -28.67
CA LEU A 5 -27.73 -24.39 -29.26
C LEU A 5 -29.23 -24.73 -29.34
N ILE A 6 -30.03 -24.23 -28.37
CA ILE A 6 -31.49 -24.41 -28.22
C ILE A 6 -32.03 -23.27 -27.31
N THR A 7 -33.19 -22.60 -27.47
CA THR A 7 -34.04 -22.25 -28.64
C THR A 7 -34.91 -21.03 -28.28
N LYS A 8 -35.25 -20.23 -29.31
CA LYS A 8 -36.27 -19.16 -29.46
C LYS A 8 -37.42 -19.00 -28.41
N LEU A 9 -37.70 -17.71 -28.13
CA LEU A 9 -39.00 -17.00 -28.22
C LEU A 9 -40.20 -17.45 -27.36
N ILE A 10 -40.73 -16.52 -26.53
CA ILE A 10 -42.18 -16.23 -26.40
C ILE A 10 -42.38 -14.79 -25.89
N LEU A 11 -43.45 -14.17 -26.35
CA LEU A 11 -43.90 -12.80 -26.07
C LEU A 11 -44.85 -12.79 -24.85
N VAL A 12 -44.98 -11.67 -24.12
CA VAL A 12 -46.22 -11.07 -23.57
C VAL A 12 -45.94 -10.17 -22.34
N VAL A 13 -46.46 -8.95 -22.43
CA VAL A 13 -46.50 -7.80 -21.49
C VAL A 13 -47.76 -8.01 -20.59
N PRO A 14 -47.86 -7.64 -19.28
CA PRO A 14 -47.74 -6.24 -18.84
C PRO A 14 -47.28 -5.89 -17.39
N LEU A 15 -46.87 -4.62 -17.25
CA LEU A 15 -47.17 -3.69 -16.15
C LEU A 15 -46.90 -4.10 -14.69
N LEU A 16 -45.76 -3.68 -14.13
CA LEU A 16 -45.63 -3.38 -12.70
C LEU A 16 -44.85 -2.07 -12.49
N LEU A 17 -45.18 -1.34 -11.42
CA LEU A 17 -44.58 -0.05 -11.10
C LEU A 17 -43.14 -0.21 -10.57
N GLY A 18 -42.23 0.65 -11.01
CA GLY A 18 -40.88 0.74 -10.47
C GLY A 18 -40.11 1.86 -11.16
N GLY A 19 -39.54 2.79 -10.39
CA GLY A 19 -38.87 3.96 -10.95
C GLY A 19 -37.67 3.60 -11.82
N THR A 20 -37.29 4.52 -12.72
CA THR A 20 -36.04 4.45 -13.48
C THR A 20 -34.84 4.69 -12.55
N ALA A 21 -34.56 3.72 -11.68
CA ALA A 21 -33.25 3.55 -11.11
C ALA A 21 -32.31 3.20 -12.27
N CYS A 22 -31.70 4.23 -12.88
CA CYS A 22 -30.55 4.03 -13.73
C CYS A 22 -29.57 3.15 -12.95
N GLN A 23 -29.31 1.93 -13.44
CA GLN A 23 -28.19 1.14 -12.96
C GLN A 23 -26.93 1.90 -13.37
N LYS A 24 -26.51 2.80 -12.48
CA LYS A 24 -25.28 3.55 -12.59
C LYS A 24 -24.19 2.49 -12.51
N GLN A 25 -23.65 2.12 -13.65
CA GLN A 25 -22.59 1.12 -13.75
C GLN A 25 -21.42 1.63 -12.92
N THR A 26 -21.18 0.98 -11.78
CA THR A 26 -20.04 1.29 -10.92
C THR A 26 -18.77 0.90 -11.67
N VAL A 27 -18.22 1.85 -12.40
CA VAL A 27 -16.79 1.85 -12.72
C VAL A 27 -16.09 1.80 -11.37
N SER A 28 -15.34 0.73 -11.09
CA SER A 28 -14.48 0.72 -9.91
C SER A 28 -13.50 1.88 -10.05
N GLU A 29 -13.71 2.91 -9.24
CA GLU A 29 -12.78 4.04 -9.15
C GLU A 29 -11.42 3.48 -8.74
N VAL A 30 -10.44 3.59 -9.63
CA VAL A 30 -9.07 3.17 -9.37
C VAL A 30 -8.48 4.22 -8.43
N HIS A 31 -8.59 3.95 -7.13
CA HIS A 31 -8.04 4.80 -6.11
C HIS A 31 -6.51 4.67 -6.08
N ASP A 32 -5.83 5.79 -5.87
CA ASP A 32 -4.41 5.77 -5.53
C ASP A 32 -4.21 5.03 -4.21
N THR A 33 -3.15 4.23 -4.12
CA THR A 33 -2.75 3.49 -2.93
C THR A 33 -1.24 3.33 -2.94
N VAL A 34 -0.64 3.30 -1.74
CA VAL A 34 0.74 2.87 -1.53
C VAL A 34 0.86 2.18 -0.17
N VAL A 35 1.55 1.04 -0.15
CA VAL A 35 1.81 0.26 1.07
C VAL A 35 3.23 -0.31 1.06
N ILE A 36 3.84 -0.39 2.26
CA ILE A 36 5.01 -1.23 2.51
C ILE A 36 4.52 -2.66 2.79
N LYS A 37 4.92 -3.61 1.95
CA LYS A 37 4.57 -5.04 2.05
C LYS A 37 5.52 -5.83 2.94
N THR A 38 6.81 -5.54 2.85
CA THR A 38 7.85 -6.15 3.69
C THR A 38 8.10 -5.21 4.85
N THR A 39 7.50 -5.49 6.01
CA THR A 39 7.68 -4.70 7.23
C THR A 39 9.00 -5.05 7.90
N LEU A 40 9.68 -4.08 8.50
CA LEU A 40 10.78 -4.34 9.44
C LEU A 40 10.26 -5.21 10.59
N ALA A 41 10.79 -6.43 10.69
CA ALA A 41 10.50 -7.34 11.79
C ALA A 41 11.39 -7.01 12.99
N ALA A 42 10.92 -7.32 14.21
CA ALA A 42 11.76 -7.14 15.39
C ALA A 42 13.06 -7.96 15.27
N LYS A 43 14.18 -7.34 15.63
CA LYS A 43 15.56 -7.88 15.58
C LYS A 43 16.20 -7.95 14.19
N THR A 44 15.59 -7.39 13.14
CA THR A 44 16.33 -7.10 11.90
C THR A 44 17.28 -5.91 12.10
N PRO A 45 18.38 -5.78 11.33
CA PRO A 45 19.44 -4.80 11.58
C PRO A 45 18.97 -3.38 11.92
N ALA A 46 18.04 -2.80 11.15
CA ALA A 46 17.57 -1.44 11.37
C ALA A 46 16.74 -1.27 12.66
N THR A 47 16.19 -2.37 13.21
CA THR A 47 15.47 -2.39 14.51
C THR A 47 16.37 -2.66 15.72
N LEU A 48 17.64 -3.03 15.52
CA LEU A 48 18.59 -3.29 16.60
C LEU A 48 19.18 -1.98 17.18
N VAL A 49 19.65 -2.05 18.42
CA VAL A 49 20.32 -0.95 19.14
C VAL A 49 21.49 -0.36 18.35
N GLY A 50 22.26 -1.22 17.67
CA GLY A 50 23.39 -0.80 16.84
C GLY A 50 23.01 -0.12 15.51
N GLY A 51 21.72 -0.13 15.16
CA GLY A 51 21.25 0.25 13.83
C GLY A 51 21.74 -0.71 12.74
N GLY A 52 21.44 -0.35 11.50
CA GLY A 52 21.78 -1.15 10.34
C GLY A 52 20.83 -0.89 9.19
N THR A 53 20.86 -1.79 8.22
CA THR A 53 20.15 -1.65 6.95
C THR A 53 19.18 -2.81 6.73
N ASP A 54 17.95 -2.48 6.34
CA ASP A 54 16.89 -3.42 5.96
C ASP A 54 16.23 -2.98 4.66
N GLN A 55 15.75 -3.94 3.86
CA GLN A 55 14.99 -3.65 2.66
C GLN A 55 13.48 -3.76 2.89
N ILE A 56 12.74 -2.80 2.33
CA ILE A 56 11.29 -2.76 2.31
C ILE A 56 10.79 -2.86 0.87
N THR A 57 9.76 -3.67 0.67
CA THR A 57 9.08 -3.79 -0.63
C THR A 57 7.86 -2.88 -0.63
N ILE A 58 7.77 -2.00 -1.63
CA ILE A 58 6.68 -1.03 -1.80
C ILE A 58 5.74 -1.55 -2.90
N SER A 59 4.45 -1.32 -2.72
CA SER A 59 3.43 -1.61 -3.73
C SER A 59 2.50 -0.42 -3.85
N ALA A 60 2.43 0.17 -5.04
CA ALA A 60 1.63 1.36 -5.31
C ALA A 60 0.82 1.24 -6.61
N THR A 61 -0.38 1.82 -6.66
CA THR A 61 -1.18 1.93 -7.90
C THR A 61 -0.83 3.15 -8.76
N SER A 62 -0.15 4.13 -8.15
CA SER A 62 0.34 5.37 -8.77
C SER A 62 1.77 5.66 -8.35
N ASP A 63 2.40 6.68 -8.93
CA ASP A 63 3.74 7.13 -8.54
C ASP A 63 3.73 7.62 -7.08
N TRP A 64 4.81 7.36 -6.36
CA TRP A 64 4.84 7.42 -4.89
C TRP A 64 6.06 8.15 -4.33
N SER A 65 5.90 8.65 -3.09
CA SER A 65 7.00 9.16 -2.26
C SER A 65 6.91 8.66 -0.82
N LEU A 66 8.06 8.60 -0.17
CA LEU A 66 8.24 8.26 1.24
C LEU A 66 8.96 9.41 1.94
N GLU A 67 8.46 9.78 3.12
CA GLU A 67 9.09 10.77 4.00
C GLU A 67 9.33 10.14 5.37
N GLY A 68 10.60 10.08 5.79
CA GLY A 68 11.02 9.60 7.10
C GLY A 68 11.39 10.73 8.06
N GLU A 69 11.78 10.35 9.28
CA GLU A 69 12.36 11.25 10.28
C GLU A 69 13.87 11.41 10.06
N ASP A 70 14.52 12.32 10.80
CA ASP A 70 15.91 12.74 10.59
C ASP A 70 16.98 11.68 10.98
N TRP A 71 16.63 10.70 11.81
CA TRP A 71 17.58 9.72 12.36
C TRP A 71 17.74 8.44 11.52
N PHE A 72 17.01 8.32 10.41
CA PHE A 72 17.15 7.23 9.44
C PHE A 72 16.99 7.73 8.00
N THR A 73 17.52 6.98 7.04
CA THR A 73 17.38 7.29 5.61
C THR A 73 16.54 6.22 4.90
N ILE A 74 15.90 6.63 3.81
CA ILE A 74 15.16 5.75 2.89
C ILE A 74 15.69 6.01 1.48
N GLU A 75 16.19 5.00 0.78
CA GLU A 75 16.66 5.15 -0.60
C GLU A 75 16.26 3.96 -1.49
N PRO A 76 15.59 4.18 -2.64
CA PRO A 76 15.00 5.45 -3.08
C PRO A 76 13.82 5.90 -2.21
N ALA A 77 13.71 7.22 -1.99
CA ALA A 77 12.57 7.84 -1.30
C ALA A 77 11.37 8.13 -2.22
N SER A 78 11.44 7.82 -3.51
CA SER A 78 10.34 7.97 -4.46
C SER A 78 10.47 6.99 -5.62
N GLY A 79 9.36 6.76 -6.34
CA GLY A 79 9.36 5.87 -7.49
C GLY A 79 8.04 5.84 -8.25
N THR A 80 7.97 5.00 -9.27
CA THR A 80 6.79 4.88 -10.12
C THR A 80 5.84 3.80 -9.64
N LYS A 81 4.60 3.82 -10.14
CA LYS A 81 3.57 2.80 -9.89
C LYS A 81 4.09 1.37 -10.12
N GLY A 82 3.57 0.43 -9.33
CA GLY A 82 3.91 -0.99 -9.39
C GLY A 82 4.53 -1.50 -8.10
N VAL A 83 5.44 -2.46 -8.22
CA VAL A 83 6.24 -3.00 -7.10
C VAL A 83 7.66 -2.49 -7.23
N SER A 84 8.23 -2.04 -6.12
CA SER A 84 9.58 -1.48 -6.03
C SER A 84 10.20 -1.82 -4.67
N GLU A 85 11.50 -1.56 -4.52
CA GLU A 85 12.25 -1.79 -3.28
C GLU A 85 12.90 -0.49 -2.84
N SER A 86 12.87 -0.24 -1.53
CA SER A 86 13.63 0.82 -0.89
C SER A 86 14.41 0.26 0.29
N THR A 87 15.48 0.95 0.63
CA THR A 87 16.43 0.55 1.68
C THR A 87 16.32 1.52 2.84
N ILE A 88 15.98 1.02 4.02
CA ILE A 88 15.98 1.79 5.26
C ILE A 88 17.30 1.58 5.97
N THR A 89 17.98 2.67 6.36
CA THR A 89 19.21 2.62 7.15
C THR A 89 19.07 3.47 8.40
N THR A 90 19.22 2.85 9.57
CA THR A 90 19.12 3.52 10.88
C THR A 90 20.48 3.65 11.53
N GLN A 91 20.69 4.77 12.24
CA GLN A 91 21.85 4.95 13.10
C GLN A 91 21.67 4.20 14.44
N PRO A 92 22.74 3.97 15.22
CA PRO A 92 22.60 3.45 16.59
C PRO A 92 21.64 4.28 17.44
N ASN A 93 20.91 3.62 18.34
CA ASN A 93 20.03 4.28 19.30
C ASN A 93 20.71 4.36 20.68
N THR A 94 21.10 5.56 21.09
CA THR A 94 21.89 5.80 22.32
C THR A 94 21.08 6.36 23.49
N THR A 95 19.76 6.50 23.35
CA THR A 95 18.88 7.15 24.35
C THR A 95 18.58 6.30 25.59
N GLY A 96 18.87 4.99 25.55
CA GLY A 96 18.51 4.03 26.61
C GLY A 96 17.04 3.62 26.62
N ALA A 97 16.24 4.04 25.63
CA ALA A 97 14.85 3.65 25.45
C ALA A 97 14.56 3.35 23.97
N ASP A 98 13.58 2.48 23.72
CA ASP A 98 13.10 2.20 22.37
C ASP A 98 12.58 3.48 21.70
N ARG A 99 12.87 3.65 20.41
CA ARG A 99 12.33 4.74 19.58
C ARG A 99 11.48 4.19 18.44
N ILE A 100 10.42 4.92 18.11
CA ILE A 100 9.52 4.60 16.99
C ILE A 100 9.93 5.49 15.82
N GLY A 101 10.09 4.91 14.63
CA GLY A 101 10.30 5.63 13.39
C GLY A 101 9.02 5.69 12.58
N THR A 102 8.66 6.90 12.13
CA THR A 102 7.47 7.15 11.32
C THR A 102 7.86 7.39 9.87
N ILE A 103 7.19 6.68 8.94
CA ILE A 103 7.30 6.92 7.50
C ILE A 103 5.93 7.33 6.98
N ARG A 104 5.81 8.50 6.37
CA ARG A 104 4.64 8.93 5.61
C ARG A 104 4.78 8.46 4.17
N LEU A 105 3.78 7.74 3.67
CA LEU A 105 3.70 7.25 2.30
C LEU A 105 2.67 8.08 1.54
N ASN A 106 3.00 8.54 0.35
CA ASN A 106 2.08 9.29 -0.51
C ASN A 106 2.00 8.63 -1.89
N ALA A 107 0.79 8.58 -2.46
CA ALA A 107 0.56 8.28 -3.86
C ALA A 107 -0.67 9.06 -4.33
N GLY A 108 -0.51 10.00 -5.27
CA GLY A 108 -1.58 10.90 -5.71
C GLY A 108 -2.30 11.58 -4.54
N SER A 109 -3.59 11.31 -4.38
CA SER A 109 -4.41 11.84 -3.26
C SER A 109 -4.39 10.98 -1.98
N TYR A 110 -3.77 9.80 -2.02
CA TYR A 110 -3.70 8.86 -0.91
C TYR A 110 -2.46 9.11 -0.05
N THR A 111 -2.66 9.12 1.27
CA THR A 111 -1.59 9.18 2.26
C THR A 111 -1.81 8.11 3.31
N SER A 112 -0.74 7.40 3.68
CA SER A 112 -0.73 6.44 4.78
C SER A 112 0.53 6.58 5.63
N THR A 113 0.57 5.88 6.76
CA THR A 113 1.70 5.87 7.68
C THR A 113 2.15 4.45 7.93
N TYR A 114 3.46 4.23 7.90
CA TYR A 114 4.12 3.03 8.37
C TYR A 114 4.98 3.38 9.58
N THR A 115 5.03 2.50 10.58
CA THR A 115 5.90 2.66 11.75
C THR A 115 6.71 1.40 12.02
N PHE A 116 7.89 1.59 12.60
CA PHE A 116 8.74 0.51 13.12
C PHE A 116 9.39 0.95 14.43
N THR A 117 9.83 -0.02 15.24
CA THR A 117 10.53 0.25 16.51
C THR A 117 12.00 -0.12 16.38
N GLN A 118 12.89 0.75 16.86
CA GLN A 118 14.30 0.44 17.09
C GLN A 118 14.57 0.36 18.60
N ALA A 119 15.22 -0.72 19.02
CA ALA A 119 15.52 -1.00 20.43
C ALA A 119 16.43 0.07 21.05
N GLY A 120 16.22 0.36 22.34
CA GLY A 120 17.12 1.13 23.20
C GLY A 120 18.32 0.33 23.70
N LYS A 121 19.39 1.03 24.08
CA LYS A 121 20.62 0.47 24.66
C LYS A 121 20.43 -0.02 26.11
#